data_AF-A0A971IUC2-F1
#
_entry.id   AF-A0A971IUC2-F1
#
_cell.length_a   1.000
_cell.length_b   1.000
_cell.length_c   1.000
_cell.angle_alpha   90.00
_cell.angle_beta   90.00
_cell.angle_gamma   90.00
#
_symmetry.space_group_name_H-M   'P 1'
#
loop_
_entity.id
_entity.type
_entity.pdbx_description
1 polymer ?
#
loop_
_entity_poly.entity_id
_entity_poly.type
_entity_poly.pdbx_seq_one_letter_code
_entity_poly.pdbx_strand_id
1 'polypeptide(L)'
;MKKRISMIIAFVLALILLASCAPRQGQPQASPSPSPSPAETSPEPSPAGDETEGDQNGEETGDVTTPEGLEDGVYVGKSDEDERGGYGEIRITIENEKITDVEYTEYSGDGNPKSKETGYEYEEALEAFEELPKQLIETQDVDEIDDFSGATGTSEKFRVAAKRALSGSPETDDTDQDSETGKPGENGETEGENGAQNDSPQS
;
A
#
# COMPACT_ATOMS: atom_id res chain seq x y z
N MET A 1 -4.35 41.29 -1.46
CA MET A 1 -5.83 41.36 -1.24
C MET A 1 -6.29 39.97 -0.82
N LYS A 2 -6.33 39.68 0.49
CA LYS A 2 -7.55 39.49 1.32
C LYS A 2 -8.50 38.33 0.90
N LYS A 3 -8.25 37.16 1.53
CA LYS A 3 -9.18 36.28 2.28
C LYS A 3 -10.55 35.97 1.66
N ARG A 4 -10.75 34.70 1.25
CA ARG A 4 -12.07 34.06 1.06
C ARG A 4 -12.03 32.61 1.59
N ILE A 5 -11.78 32.46 2.88
CA ILE A 5 -12.11 31.26 3.65
C ILE A 5 -13.24 31.66 4.59
N SER A 6 -14.19 30.75 4.84
CA SER A 6 -15.31 30.84 5.79
C SER A 6 -16.64 31.33 5.20
N MET A 7 -17.51 30.41 4.77
CA MET A 7 -18.98 30.54 4.79
C MET A 7 -19.71 29.24 4.36
N ILE A 8 -19.41 28.09 4.96
CA ILE A 8 -20.27 26.87 4.84
C ILE A 8 -20.65 26.27 6.22
N ILE A 9 -19.98 26.65 7.32
CA ILE A 9 -20.22 26.12 8.67
C ILE A 9 -21.33 26.89 9.43
N ALA A 10 -22.45 27.23 8.78
CA ALA A 10 -23.50 28.02 9.45
C ALA A 10 -24.95 27.81 8.95
N PHE A 11 -25.31 26.65 8.38
CA PHE A 11 -26.69 26.45 7.91
C PHE A 11 -27.37 25.10 8.25
N VAL A 12 -26.75 24.20 9.03
CA VAL A 12 -27.35 22.89 9.33
C VAL A 12 -27.80 22.74 10.79
N LEU A 13 -28.02 23.85 11.50
CA LEU A 13 -28.34 23.82 12.94
C LEU A 13 -29.67 24.49 13.35
N ALA A 14 -30.74 24.39 12.56
CA ALA A 14 -32.11 24.50 13.06
C ALA A 14 -33.14 24.22 11.97
N LEU A 15 -34.16 23.40 12.31
CA LEU A 15 -35.52 23.23 11.74
C LEU A 15 -35.79 21.73 11.49
N ILE A 16 -36.77 21.01 12.06
CA ILE A 16 -38.02 21.35 12.77
C ILE A 16 -38.47 20.12 13.59
N LEU A 17 -39.07 20.38 14.76
CA LEU A 17 -39.83 19.46 15.61
C LEU A 17 -41.31 19.30 15.18
N LEU A 18 -41.90 18.17 15.60
CA LEU A 18 -43.34 17.88 15.90
C LEU A 18 -44.25 17.26 14.82
N ALA A 19 -44.75 16.04 15.12
CA ALA A 19 -46.17 15.61 15.14
C ALA A 19 -46.27 14.06 15.04
N SER A 20 -46.71 13.31 16.05
CA SER A 20 -48.11 13.07 16.49
C SER A 20 -48.77 11.84 15.87
N CYS A 21 -48.98 10.78 16.67
CA CYS A 21 -50.22 10.00 16.89
C CYS A 21 -49.99 8.49 17.17
N ALA A 22 -50.50 8.02 18.31
CA ALA A 22 -50.98 6.65 18.59
C ALA A 22 -52.52 6.60 18.35
N PRO A 23 -53.30 5.47 18.35
CA PRO A 23 -53.07 4.17 19.02
C PRO A 23 -53.66 2.87 18.35
N ARG A 24 -53.50 1.71 19.06
CA ARG A 24 -54.34 0.46 19.12
C ARG A 24 -54.48 -0.43 17.86
N GLN A 25 -54.61 -1.77 17.87
CA GLN A 25 -54.70 -2.87 18.86
C GLN A 25 -54.63 -4.21 18.08
N GLY A 26 -54.04 -5.28 18.61
CA GLY A 26 -54.19 -6.62 18.02
C GLY A 26 -53.24 -7.72 18.51
N GLN A 27 -53.40 -8.17 19.75
CA GLN A 27 -53.14 -9.55 20.19
C GLN A 27 -54.50 -10.14 20.61
N PRO A 28 -54.76 -11.47 20.61
CA PRO A 28 -53.85 -12.55 21.04
C PRO A 28 -53.86 -13.79 20.10
N GLN A 29 -53.01 -14.79 20.32
CA GLN A 29 -53.39 -16.07 20.97
C GLN A 29 -52.14 -16.92 21.23
N ALA A 30 -52.22 -17.74 22.29
CA ALA A 30 -51.15 -18.43 22.98
C ALA A 30 -50.61 -19.70 22.28
N SER A 31 -49.40 -20.07 22.71
CA SER A 31 -48.59 -21.26 22.42
C SER A 31 -49.29 -22.61 22.62
N PRO A 32 -48.69 -23.72 22.13
CA PRO A 32 -47.82 -24.46 23.05
C PRO A 32 -46.49 -24.95 22.44
N SER A 33 -45.46 -24.99 23.29
CA SER A 33 -44.20 -25.72 23.10
C SER A 33 -44.43 -27.22 23.31
N PRO A 34 -43.61 -28.10 22.69
CA PRO A 34 -42.52 -28.69 23.48
C PRO A 34 -41.16 -28.81 22.73
N SER A 35 -40.07 -28.57 23.46
CA SER A 35 -38.69 -29.03 23.21
C SER A 35 -38.56 -30.52 23.61
N PRO A 36 -37.66 -31.38 23.06
CA PRO A 36 -36.20 -31.19 23.02
C PRO A 36 -35.43 -31.63 21.74
N SER A 37 -34.20 -31.10 21.58
CA SER A 37 -32.95 -31.55 20.89
C SER A 37 -32.90 -32.96 20.23
N PRO A 38 -31.98 -33.29 19.28
CA PRO A 38 -30.76 -32.57 18.87
C PRO A 38 -30.46 -32.56 17.34
N ALA A 39 -29.70 -31.57 16.87
CA ALA A 39 -28.71 -31.70 15.79
C ALA A 39 -28.15 -30.31 15.51
N GLU A 40 -27.13 -29.93 16.27
CA GLU A 40 -26.16 -29.01 15.74
C GLU A 40 -25.54 -29.67 14.51
N THR A 41 -25.74 -29.06 13.36
CA THR A 41 -24.77 -29.14 12.27
C THR A 41 -24.24 -27.74 12.09
N SER A 42 -23.60 -27.27 13.17
CA SER A 42 -22.50 -26.32 13.06
C SER A 42 -21.50 -26.96 12.08
N PRO A 43 -21.10 -26.29 10.99
CA PRO A 43 -19.92 -26.74 10.27
C PRO A 43 -18.76 -26.68 11.27
N GLU A 44 -18.32 -27.88 11.64
CA GLU A 44 -17.08 -28.16 12.35
C GLU A 44 -15.96 -27.31 11.71
N PRO A 45 -15.34 -26.37 12.44
CA PRO A 45 -14.12 -25.74 11.97
C PRO A 45 -13.04 -26.81 12.04
N SER A 46 -12.47 -27.17 10.90
CA SER A 46 -11.32 -28.07 10.86
C SER A 46 -10.45 -27.79 9.62
N PRO A 47 -9.12 -27.68 9.75
CA PRO A 47 -8.29 -27.65 10.96
C PRO A 47 -7.55 -26.32 11.17
N ALA A 48 -7.12 -26.17 12.42
CA ALA A 48 -5.94 -25.47 12.91
C ALA A 48 -5.15 -24.71 11.84
N GLY A 49 -5.02 -23.41 12.10
CA GLY A 49 -3.89 -22.64 11.62
C GLY A 49 -2.64 -23.46 11.85
N ASP A 50 -1.99 -23.77 10.73
CA ASP A 50 -0.63 -24.25 10.73
C ASP A 50 0.20 -23.06 11.22
N GLU A 51 0.42 -23.04 12.52
CA GLU A 51 1.50 -22.32 13.16
C GLU A 51 2.82 -22.95 12.69
N THR A 52 3.15 -22.70 11.42
CA THR A 52 4.53 -22.75 10.95
C THR A 52 5.18 -21.44 11.39
N GLU A 53 5.75 -21.49 12.60
CA GLU A 53 7.03 -20.85 12.83
C GLU A 53 8.05 -21.46 11.85
N GLY A 54 8.43 -20.70 10.83
CA GLY A 54 9.50 -21.02 9.89
C GLY A 54 9.44 -20.01 8.75
N ASP A 55 10.44 -19.20 8.45
CA ASP A 55 11.87 -19.29 8.65
C ASP A 55 12.40 -17.86 8.73
N GLN A 56 13.13 -17.51 9.79
CA GLN A 56 13.91 -16.27 9.86
C GLN A 56 15.14 -16.41 8.95
N ASN A 57 14.92 -16.46 7.64
CA ASN A 57 15.89 -16.03 6.64
C ASN A 57 15.43 -14.62 6.23
N GLY A 58 15.86 -13.57 6.91
CA GLY A 58 17.25 -13.16 6.83
C GLY A 58 17.52 -12.32 5.59
N GLU A 59 16.53 -11.58 5.10
CA GLU A 59 16.75 -10.36 4.35
C GLU A 59 16.55 -9.22 5.35
N GLU A 60 17.55 -8.35 5.53
CA GLU A 60 17.44 -7.18 6.41
C GLU A 60 16.26 -6.33 5.92
N THR A 61 15.07 -6.55 6.48
CA THR A 61 14.02 -5.54 6.50
C THR A 61 14.63 -4.35 7.18
N GLY A 62 14.87 -3.27 6.44
CA GLY A 62 15.43 -2.05 7.02
C GLY A 62 14.57 -1.62 8.21
N ASP A 63 15.24 -1.22 9.29
CA ASP A 63 14.65 -0.86 10.58
C ASP A 63 13.84 0.46 10.53
N VAL A 64 13.66 1.03 9.34
CA VAL A 64 12.97 2.31 9.15
C VAL A 64 11.47 2.09 9.13
N THR A 65 10.78 2.60 10.14
CA THR A 65 9.32 2.48 10.29
C THR A 65 8.58 3.82 10.24
N THR A 66 9.30 4.95 10.33
CA THR A 66 8.74 6.31 10.28
C THR A 66 9.37 7.14 9.15
N PRO A 67 8.69 8.22 8.70
CA PRO A 67 9.20 9.09 7.62
C PRO A 67 10.22 10.15 8.08
N GLU A 68 10.60 10.16 9.36
CA GLU A 68 11.47 11.22 9.92
C GLU A 68 12.86 11.22 9.26
N GLY A 69 13.32 12.38 8.80
CA GLY A 69 14.58 12.52 8.08
C GLY A 69 14.57 12.05 6.62
N LEU A 70 13.45 11.55 6.11
CA LEU A 70 13.31 11.21 4.69
C LEU A 70 13.00 12.46 3.86
N GLU A 71 13.55 12.49 2.64
CA GLU A 71 13.30 13.56 1.68
C GLU A 71 11.88 13.46 1.10
N ASP A 72 11.33 14.58 0.65
CA ASP A 72 10.04 14.59 -0.03
C ASP A 72 10.12 13.77 -1.33
N GLY A 73 9.10 12.94 -1.59
CA GLY A 73 9.05 12.10 -2.78
C GLY A 73 8.16 10.88 -2.63
N VAL A 74 8.13 10.03 -3.68
CA VAL A 74 7.36 8.78 -3.70
C VAL A 74 8.30 7.60 -3.50
N TYR A 75 8.08 6.81 -2.47
CA TYR A 75 8.88 5.66 -2.10
C TYR A 75 8.13 4.38 -2.42
N VAL A 76 8.80 3.41 -3.05
CA VAL A 76 8.16 2.16 -3.50
C VAL A 76 8.83 0.95 -2.85
N GLY A 77 8.00 0.03 -2.37
CA GLY A 77 8.46 -1.19 -1.71
C GLY A 77 7.59 -2.38 -2.07
N LYS A 78 8.16 -3.58 -1.97
CA LYS A 78 7.47 -4.86 -2.22
C LYS A 78 7.66 -5.83 -1.07
N SER A 79 6.61 -6.56 -0.71
CA SER A 79 6.72 -7.69 0.21
C SER A 79 7.46 -8.85 -0.45
N ASP A 80 7.77 -9.87 0.34
CA ASP A 80 8.15 -11.17 -0.18
C ASP A 80 6.99 -11.80 -0.95
N GLU A 81 7.33 -12.69 -1.88
CA GLU A 81 6.36 -13.55 -2.53
C GLU A 81 5.89 -14.64 -1.56
N ASP A 82 4.58 -14.89 -1.52
CA ASP A 82 4.00 -16.04 -0.82
C ASP A 82 4.25 -17.34 -1.59
N GLU A 83 3.84 -18.48 -1.03
CA GLU A 83 4.02 -19.81 -1.65
C GLU A 83 3.42 -19.94 -3.06
N ARG A 84 2.51 -19.03 -3.43
CA ARG A 84 1.83 -18.97 -4.74
C ARG A 84 2.41 -17.88 -5.63
N GLY A 85 3.50 -17.24 -5.24
CA GLY A 85 4.14 -16.13 -5.95
C GLY A 85 3.45 -14.78 -5.73
N GLY A 86 2.44 -14.70 -4.85
CA GLY A 86 1.71 -13.45 -4.62
C GLY A 86 2.48 -12.51 -3.69
N TYR A 87 2.53 -11.22 -4.02
CA TYR A 87 3.25 -10.20 -3.24
C TYR A 87 2.44 -8.90 -3.14
N GLY A 88 2.75 -8.06 -2.14
CA GLY A 88 2.23 -6.70 -1.99
C GLY A 88 3.21 -5.66 -2.52
N GLU A 89 2.71 -4.63 -3.21
CA GLU A 89 3.45 -3.43 -3.60
C GLU A 89 2.82 -2.22 -2.90
N ILE A 90 3.65 -1.34 -2.35
CA ILE A 90 3.21 -0.08 -1.73
C ILE A 90 3.93 1.10 -2.38
N ARG A 91 3.21 2.21 -2.55
CA ARG A 91 3.77 3.54 -2.86
C ARG A 91 3.44 4.46 -1.69
N ILE A 92 4.45 5.11 -1.12
CA ILE A 92 4.31 6.04 0.01
C ILE A 92 4.77 7.41 -0.45
N THR A 93 3.87 8.40 -0.41
CA THR A 93 4.24 9.80 -0.66
C THR A 93 4.65 10.45 0.65
N ILE A 94 5.86 11.01 0.69
CA ILE A 94 6.39 11.77 1.82
C ILE A 94 6.44 13.24 1.44
N GLU A 95 5.89 14.09 2.31
CA GLU A 95 6.01 15.55 2.23
C GLU A 95 6.27 16.13 3.62
N ASN A 96 7.33 16.93 3.76
CA ASN A 96 7.77 17.52 5.03
C ASN A 96 7.94 16.47 6.13
N GLU A 97 8.65 15.37 5.82
CA GLU A 97 8.91 14.26 6.75
C GLU A 97 7.61 13.62 7.30
N LYS A 98 6.54 13.61 6.49
CA LYS A 98 5.25 13.00 6.81
C LYS A 98 4.73 12.17 5.67
N ILE A 99 4.12 11.03 5.99
CA ILE A 99 3.37 10.24 5.02
C ILE A 99 2.07 10.98 4.72
N THR A 100 1.91 11.44 3.48
CA THR A 100 0.71 12.19 3.05
C THR A 100 -0.23 11.36 2.18
N ASP A 101 0.28 10.33 1.53
CA ASP A 101 -0.51 9.40 0.73
C ASP A 101 0.12 8.01 0.71
N VAL A 102 -0.72 6.99 0.61
CA VAL A 102 -0.30 5.58 0.55
C VAL A 102 -1.20 4.84 -0.43
N GLU A 103 -0.58 4.24 -1.45
CA GLU A 103 -1.25 3.34 -2.37
C GLU A 103 -0.74 1.92 -2.13
N TYR A 104 -1.64 0.94 -2.06
CA TYR A 104 -1.27 -0.46 -1.85
C TYR A 104 -2.00 -1.36 -2.82
N THR A 105 -1.31 -2.36 -3.36
CA THR A 105 -1.89 -3.37 -4.24
C THR A 105 -1.17 -4.70 -4.03
N GLU A 106 -1.93 -5.78 -3.81
CA GLU A 106 -1.38 -7.11 -3.93
C GLU A 106 -1.52 -7.65 -5.35
N TYR A 107 -0.54 -8.44 -5.78
CA TYR A 107 -0.50 -9.13 -7.05
C TYR A 107 -0.56 -10.64 -6.82
N SER A 108 -1.15 -11.38 -7.76
CA SER A 108 -1.02 -12.84 -7.82
C SER A 108 0.37 -13.24 -8.35
N GLY A 109 0.73 -14.52 -8.24
CA GLY A 109 1.97 -15.04 -8.86
C GLY A 109 2.02 -14.95 -10.38
N ASP A 110 0.89 -14.69 -11.03
CA ASP A 110 0.83 -14.39 -12.46
C ASP A 110 1.05 -12.88 -12.76
N GLY A 111 1.28 -12.07 -11.72
CA GLY A 111 1.46 -10.62 -11.82
C GLY A 111 0.17 -9.82 -12.02
N ASN A 112 -1.01 -10.43 -11.85
CA ASN A 112 -2.28 -9.71 -11.95
C ASN A 112 -2.62 -9.05 -10.61
N PRO A 113 -3.07 -7.78 -10.59
CA PRO A 113 -3.50 -7.16 -9.34
C PRO A 113 -4.69 -7.93 -8.78
N LYS A 114 -4.72 -8.15 -7.47
CA LYS A 114 -5.86 -8.74 -6.76
C LYS A 114 -6.93 -7.65 -6.61
N SER A 115 -7.93 -7.67 -7.49
CA SER A 115 -9.03 -6.72 -7.46
C SER A 115 -10.33 -7.36 -7.93
N LYS A 116 -11.47 -6.73 -7.65
CA LYS A 116 -12.77 -7.19 -8.18
C LYS A 116 -12.78 -7.23 -9.71
N GLU A 117 -12.06 -6.33 -10.37
CA GLU A 117 -11.97 -6.26 -11.84
C GLU A 117 -11.22 -7.47 -12.43
N THR A 118 -10.21 -7.98 -11.73
CA THR A 118 -9.47 -9.19 -12.12
C THR A 118 -10.14 -10.48 -11.64
N GLY A 119 -11.31 -10.39 -11.00
CA GLY A 119 -12.08 -11.53 -10.50
C GLY A 119 -11.64 -12.04 -9.13
N TYR A 120 -10.90 -11.23 -8.36
CA TYR A 120 -10.58 -11.54 -6.98
C TYR A 120 -11.77 -11.18 -6.06
N GLU A 121 -12.33 -12.18 -5.39
CA GLU A 121 -13.60 -12.06 -4.63
C GLU A 121 -13.41 -12.13 -3.11
N TYR A 122 -12.17 -12.14 -2.59
CA TYR A 122 -11.96 -12.23 -1.14
C TYR A 122 -12.15 -10.86 -0.48
N GLU A 123 -13.30 -10.66 0.15
CA GLU A 123 -13.79 -9.37 0.65
C GLU A 123 -12.88 -8.78 1.74
N GLU A 124 -12.45 -9.58 2.71
CA GLU A 124 -11.61 -9.12 3.82
C GLU A 124 -10.26 -8.59 3.36
N ALA A 125 -9.65 -9.21 2.34
CA ALA A 125 -8.41 -8.70 1.76
C ALA A 125 -8.64 -7.38 0.99
N LEU A 126 -9.75 -7.28 0.27
CA LEU A 126 -10.10 -6.04 -0.44
C LEU A 126 -10.36 -4.88 0.53
N GLU A 127 -11.02 -5.14 1.66
CA GLU A 127 -11.19 -4.15 2.73
C GLU A 127 -9.84 -3.79 3.38
N ALA A 128 -8.97 -4.77 3.61
CA ALA A 128 -7.63 -4.52 4.13
C ALA A 128 -6.79 -3.62 3.19
N PHE A 129 -6.93 -3.77 1.87
CA PHE A 129 -6.26 -2.89 0.89
C PHE A 129 -6.69 -1.43 1.01
N GLU A 130 -7.88 -1.16 1.53
CA GLU A 130 -8.38 0.20 1.77
C GLU A 130 -8.05 0.71 3.18
N GLU A 131 -8.09 -0.14 4.20
CA GLU A 131 -7.94 0.27 5.60
C GLU A 131 -6.48 0.38 6.06
N LEU A 132 -5.58 -0.49 5.61
CA LEU A 132 -4.17 -0.44 6.03
C LEU A 132 -3.44 0.84 5.57
N PRO A 133 -3.64 1.35 4.33
CA PRO A 133 -3.12 2.66 3.95
C PRO A 133 -3.60 3.80 4.87
N LYS A 134 -4.87 3.79 5.28
CA LYS A 134 -5.43 4.81 6.17
C LYS A 134 -4.78 4.75 7.55
N GLN A 135 -4.57 3.54 8.09
CA GLN A 135 -3.87 3.36 9.35
C GLN A 135 -2.44 3.92 9.27
N LEU A 136 -1.67 3.59 8.23
CA LEU A 136 -0.30 4.11 8.10
C LEU A 136 -0.26 5.65 8.00
N ILE A 137 -1.21 6.26 7.29
CA ILE A 137 -1.33 7.73 7.23
C ILE A 137 -1.68 8.29 8.62
N GLU A 138 -2.52 7.62 9.41
CA GLU A 138 -2.90 8.07 10.76
C GLU A 138 -1.77 7.91 11.78
N THR A 139 -1.12 6.74 11.81
CA THR A 139 -0.09 6.41 12.80
C THR A 139 1.26 7.04 12.47
N GLN A 140 1.58 7.23 11.19
CA GLN A 140 2.91 7.64 10.70
C GLN A 140 4.05 6.68 11.09
N ASP A 141 3.70 5.48 11.57
CA ASP A 141 4.63 4.44 11.98
C ASP A 141 4.08 3.08 11.53
N VAL A 142 4.91 2.34 10.78
CA VAL A 142 4.57 1.01 10.27
C VAL A 142 4.37 -0.01 11.42
N ASP A 143 5.06 0.15 12.55
CA ASP A 143 4.96 -0.76 13.69
C ASP A 143 3.72 -0.52 14.55
N GLU A 144 3.04 0.61 14.36
CA GLU A 144 1.79 0.93 15.06
C GLU A 144 0.53 0.51 14.29
N ILE A 145 0.68 -0.16 13.14
CA ILE A 145 -0.44 -0.65 12.33
C ILE A 145 -0.99 -1.96 12.90
N ASP A 146 -2.28 -1.96 13.19
CA ASP A 146 -2.99 -3.14 13.64
C ASP A 146 -3.25 -4.14 12.50
N ASP A 147 -3.31 -5.42 12.84
CA ASP A 147 -3.73 -6.46 11.91
C ASP A 147 -5.19 -6.31 11.50
N PHE A 148 -5.47 -6.51 10.22
CA PHE A 148 -6.83 -6.56 9.72
C PHE A 148 -7.41 -7.95 9.96
N SER A 149 -8.49 -8.03 10.72
CA SER A 149 -9.14 -9.31 11.04
C SER A 149 -9.63 -10.01 9.78
N GLY A 150 -9.21 -11.26 9.59
CA GLY A 150 -9.49 -12.02 8.37
C GLY A 150 -8.47 -11.81 7.24
N ALA A 151 -7.56 -10.85 7.34
CA ALA A 151 -6.54 -10.61 6.32
C ALA A 151 -5.14 -10.38 6.92
N THR A 152 -4.77 -11.17 7.94
CA THR A 152 -3.47 -11.05 8.63
C THR A 152 -2.28 -11.17 7.68
N GLY A 153 -2.33 -12.12 6.73
CA GLY A 153 -1.29 -12.26 5.71
C GLY A 153 -1.21 -11.07 4.73
N THR A 154 -2.23 -10.22 4.66
CA THR A 154 -2.17 -8.94 3.94
C THR A 154 -1.55 -7.85 4.81
N SER A 155 -1.89 -7.80 6.10
CA SER A 155 -1.25 -6.88 7.06
C SER A 155 0.26 -7.09 7.16
N GLU A 156 0.71 -8.34 7.16
CA GLU A 156 2.14 -8.68 7.15
C GLU A 156 2.84 -8.19 5.88
N LYS A 157 2.29 -8.50 4.70
CA LYS A 157 2.84 -8.04 3.41
C LYS A 157 2.88 -6.52 3.34
N PHE A 158 1.84 -5.85 3.81
CA PHE A 158 1.78 -4.40 3.88
C PHE A 158 2.93 -3.82 4.71
N ARG A 159 3.15 -4.33 5.94
CA ARG A 159 4.25 -3.86 6.80
C ARG A 159 5.62 -4.10 6.18
N VAL A 160 5.85 -5.29 5.60
CA VAL A 160 7.13 -5.59 4.93
C VAL A 160 7.37 -4.66 3.74
N ALA A 161 6.36 -4.47 2.88
CA ALA A 161 6.46 -3.55 1.75
C ALA A 161 6.72 -2.11 2.21
N ALA A 162 6.03 -1.65 3.26
CA ALA A 162 6.19 -0.29 3.81
C ALA A 162 7.58 -0.05 4.38
N LYS A 163 8.12 -0.96 5.19
CA LYS A 163 9.50 -0.86 5.71
C LYS A 163 10.52 -0.81 4.58
N ARG A 164 10.33 -1.62 3.54
CA ARG A 164 11.19 -1.61 2.35
C ARG A 164 11.08 -0.30 1.56
N ALA A 165 9.88 0.26 1.43
CA ALA A 165 9.69 1.57 0.80
C ALA A 165 10.43 2.67 1.59
N LEU A 166 10.22 2.76 2.90
CA LEU A 166 10.85 3.77 3.76
C LEU A 166 12.37 3.62 3.87
N SER A 167 12.90 2.40 3.70
CA SER A 167 14.33 2.14 3.63
C SER A 167 14.96 2.42 2.26
N GLY A 168 14.12 2.71 1.25
CA GLY A 168 14.54 2.95 -0.12
C GLY A 168 14.95 4.41 -0.38
N SER A 169 14.84 4.81 -1.63
CA SER A 169 15.01 6.19 -2.09
C SER A 169 13.77 6.59 -2.89
N PRO A 170 13.43 7.88 -2.96
CA PRO A 170 12.29 8.31 -3.73
C PRO A 170 12.51 7.99 -5.22
N GLU A 171 11.43 7.67 -5.93
CA GLU A 171 11.45 7.51 -7.38
C GLU A 171 12.02 8.78 -8.01
N THR A 172 13.07 8.62 -8.81
CA THR A 172 13.62 9.72 -9.59
C THR A 172 12.73 9.91 -10.81
N ASP A 173 12.04 11.05 -10.88
CA ASP A 173 11.41 11.49 -12.12
C ASP A 173 12.50 11.57 -13.20
N ASP A 174 12.55 10.62 -14.14
CA ASP A 174 13.39 10.69 -15.35
C ASP A 174 12.84 11.77 -16.31
N THR A 175 12.66 12.99 -15.81
CA THR A 175 12.37 14.18 -16.62
C THR A 175 13.68 14.86 -16.99
N ASP A 176 14.58 14.13 -17.65
CA ASP A 176 15.69 14.69 -18.42
C ASP A 176 15.53 14.30 -19.89
N GLN A 177 14.50 14.84 -20.54
CA GLN A 177 14.52 15.06 -21.99
C GLN A 177 14.64 16.55 -22.29
N ASP A 178 15.79 16.90 -22.85
CA ASP A 178 16.12 18.11 -23.60
C ASP A 178 16.46 19.39 -22.80
N SER A 179 17.70 19.45 -22.33
CA SER A 179 18.46 20.72 -22.37
C SER A 179 19.92 20.48 -22.78
N GLU A 180 20.12 19.82 -23.93
CA GLU A 180 21.40 19.93 -24.63
C GLU A 180 21.47 21.34 -25.26
N THR A 181 21.83 22.31 -24.43
CA THR A 181 22.27 23.62 -24.88
C THR A 181 23.57 23.45 -25.65
N GLY A 182 23.42 23.30 -26.96
CA GLY A 182 24.52 23.37 -27.92
C GLY A 182 25.37 24.61 -27.65
N LYS A 183 26.60 24.39 -27.22
CA LYS A 183 27.67 25.38 -27.25
C LYS A 183 28.58 25.05 -28.43
N PRO A 184 28.74 25.93 -29.42
CA PRO A 184 29.63 25.69 -30.54
C PRO A 184 31.08 25.84 -30.05
N GLY A 185 31.82 24.73 -30.07
CA GLY A 185 33.26 24.68 -29.84
C GLY A 185 34.00 24.98 -31.14
N GLU A 186 34.30 26.26 -31.32
CA GLU A 186 35.16 26.86 -32.33
C GLU A 186 36.64 26.43 -32.12
N ASN A 187 37.23 25.85 -33.17
CA ASN A 187 38.63 25.90 -33.67
C ASN A 187 39.80 25.47 -32.76
N GLY A 188 40.66 24.61 -33.31
CA GLY A 188 42.03 24.42 -32.85
C GLY A 188 42.81 23.36 -33.64
N GLU A 189 43.25 23.72 -34.84
CA GLU A 189 44.26 23.02 -35.62
C GLU A 189 45.53 22.75 -34.77
N THR A 190 46.14 21.57 -34.89
CA THR A 190 47.61 21.42 -34.96
C THR A 190 47.98 20.07 -35.57
N GLU A 191 48.70 20.15 -36.68
CA GLU A 191 49.41 19.06 -37.34
C GLU A 191 50.56 18.54 -36.46
N GLY A 192 50.87 17.24 -36.60
CA GLY A 192 51.95 16.57 -35.88
C GLY A 192 52.29 15.24 -36.51
N GLU A 193 52.90 15.30 -37.70
CA GLU A 193 53.58 14.21 -38.41
C GLU A 193 54.78 13.69 -37.59
N ASN A 194 55.15 12.41 -37.81
CA ASN A 194 56.35 11.63 -37.44
C ASN A 194 55.94 10.30 -36.75
N GLY A 195 56.19 9.08 -37.23
CA GLY A 195 57.15 8.57 -38.22
C GLY A 195 57.83 7.33 -37.63
N ALA A 196 57.90 6.24 -38.42
CA ALA A 196 58.76 5.05 -38.25
C ALA A 196 58.41 4.10 -37.08
N GLN A 197 58.63 2.78 -37.10
CA GLN A 197 59.08 1.74 -38.03
C GLN A 197 59.00 0.45 -37.17
N ASN A 198 58.53 -0.68 -37.69
CA ASN A 198 59.22 -1.96 -37.48
C ASN A 198 58.68 -3.02 -38.44
N ASP A 199 59.37 -3.12 -39.57
CA ASP A 199 59.35 -4.22 -40.49
C ASP A 199 60.65 -4.99 -40.25
N SER A 200 60.60 -6.26 -39.86
CA SER A 200 61.76 -7.16 -39.80
C SER A 200 61.37 -8.61 -39.43
N PRO A 201 62.19 -9.61 -39.82
CA PRO A 201 61.71 -10.62 -40.76
C PRO A 201 62.07 -12.08 -40.42
N GLN A 202 61.65 -12.98 -41.32
CA GLN A 202 62.21 -14.30 -41.68
C GLN A 202 62.40 -15.40 -40.63
N SER A 203 61.79 -16.55 -40.89
CA SER A 203 62.49 -17.73 -41.47
C SER A 203 61.51 -18.60 -42.24
#